data_AF-A0A970WAK7-F1
#
_entry.id   AF-A0A970WAK7-F1
#
_cell.length_a   1.000
_cell.length_b   1.000
_cell.length_c   1.000
_cell.angle_alpha   90.00
_cell.angle_beta   90.00
_cell.angle_gamma   90.00
#
_symmetry.space_group_name_H-M   'P 1'
#
loop_
_entity.id
_entity.type
_entity.pdbx_description
1 polymer ?
#
loop_
_entity_poly.entity_id
_entity_poly.type
_entity_poly.pdbx_seq_one_letter_code
_entity_poly.pdbx_strand_id
1 'polypeptide(L)'
;MCLFSDARSVVLLIPAFFRTRMEERLRAWQTALNSSLEAQLGTGVSVAVSDTGTLSLAPVLFDEANMVLNHRTHFGAKCYLRWDEVKLISGFDEHLPQPYAQLEDNLRLLQTERIDELLTEYFNQFRRKGLTRTEPLKAACIALENLLVTGLKERGLTEEALIKREEEPLEELSQYVTVDGYEGWAKKLCERVFRQISLIEGRTCSKEVMQAVDYILRHYTENIALEDVAESVGKSKNYFSSLFKKEMGVSFVDYIAHVRVTEACRLLDTTNELTYEIADKVGFGDYKYFSSVFKKSPDIPRAITENSTNALNKQSVAFFAA
;
A
#
# COMPACT_ATOMS: atom_id res chain seq x y z
N MET A 1 39.81 22.64 2.19
CA MET A 1 38.69 21.70 2.41
C MET A 1 38.01 22.16 3.68
N CYS A 2 36.83 22.76 3.60
CA CYS A 2 36.04 23.08 4.78
C CYS A 2 35.03 21.95 4.98
N LEU A 3 34.97 21.40 6.19
CA LEU A 3 34.05 20.35 6.60
C LEU A 3 32.97 20.99 7.46
N PHE A 4 31.72 20.89 7.02
CA PHE A 4 30.55 21.13 7.88
C PHE A 4 29.83 19.79 8.02
N SER A 5 29.55 19.38 9.25
CA SER A 5 28.87 18.13 9.55
C SER A 5 27.66 18.40 10.43
N ASP A 6 26.52 17.85 10.03
CA ASP A 6 25.42 17.53 10.94
C ASP A 6 25.42 16.01 11.19
N ALA A 7 24.60 15.51 12.11
CA ALA A 7 24.59 14.12 12.56
C ALA A 7 24.38 13.08 11.42
N ARG A 8 23.96 13.50 10.23
CA ARG A 8 23.65 12.63 9.08
C ARG A 8 24.32 13.01 7.76
N SER A 9 25.09 14.10 7.69
CA SER A 9 25.68 14.57 6.43
C SER A 9 27.04 15.24 6.62
N VAL A 10 27.89 15.12 5.61
CA VAL A 10 29.21 15.75 5.54
C VAL A 10 29.30 16.58 4.26
N VAL A 11 29.61 17.86 4.41
CA VAL A 11 29.76 18.79 3.29
C VAL A 11 31.23 18.98 2.97
N LEU A 12 31.58 18.86 1.67
CA LEU A 12 32.94 19.04 1.16
C LEU A 12 32.97 20.18 0.15
N LEU A 13 33.71 21.25 0.45
CA LEU A 13 34.02 22.31 -0.52
C LEU A 13 35.32 22.01 -1.26
N ILE A 14 35.22 21.87 -2.58
CA ILE A 14 36.34 21.52 -3.48
C ILE A 14 36.60 22.67 -4.45
N PRO A 15 37.84 23.18 -4.55
CA PRO A 15 38.17 24.20 -5.55
C PRO A 15 37.93 23.69 -6.98
N ALA A 16 37.28 24.52 -7.81
CA ALA A 16 36.85 24.14 -9.16
C ALA A 16 37.98 23.63 -10.06
N PHE A 17 39.22 24.09 -9.86
CA PHE A 17 40.40 23.61 -10.60
C PHE A 17 40.64 22.10 -10.45
N PHE A 18 40.23 21.51 -9.31
CA PHE A 18 40.39 20.08 -9.06
C PHE A 18 39.17 19.24 -9.42
N ARG A 19 38.11 19.84 -9.99
CA ARG A 19 36.80 19.21 -10.17
C ARG A 19 36.88 17.81 -10.79
N THR A 20 37.35 17.67 -12.03
CA THR A 20 37.34 16.38 -12.74
C THR A 20 38.13 15.30 -12.01
N ARG A 21 39.35 15.63 -11.58
CA ARG A 21 40.23 14.69 -10.86
C ARG A 21 39.68 14.33 -9.49
N MET A 22 39.00 15.26 -8.82
CA MET A 22 38.42 15.02 -7.50
C MET A 22 37.08 14.28 -7.60
N GLU A 23 36.28 14.50 -8.64
CA GLU A 23 35.04 13.76 -8.91
C GLU A 23 35.33 12.28 -9.15
N GLU A 24 36.30 11.93 -10.00
CA GLU A 24 36.73 10.54 -10.20
C GLU A 24 37.19 9.89 -8.89
N ARG A 25 37.97 10.63 -8.09
CA ARG A 25 38.45 10.16 -6.79
C ARG A 25 37.33 10.04 -5.76
N LEU A 26 36.36 10.95 -5.74
CA LEU A 26 35.21 10.90 -4.85
C LEU A 26 34.32 9.72 -5.19
N ARG A 27 34.10 9.47 -6.49
CA ARG A 27 33.34 8.31 -6.96
C ARG A 27 34.04 7.01 -6.57
N ALA A 28 35.34 6.89 -6.85
CA ALA A 28 36.13 5.73 -6.46
C ALA A 28 36.17 5.54 -4.93
N TRP A 29 36.32 6.64 -4.18
CA TRP A 29 36.29 6.64 -2.72
C TRP A 29 34.94 6.20 -2.18
N GLN A 30 33.82 6.72 -2.71
CA GLN A 30 32.49 6.30 -2.32
C GLN A 30 32.27 4.82 -2.62
N THR A 31 32.68 4.32 -3.78
CA THR A 31 32.56 2.90 -4.13
C THR A 31 33.35 2.03 -3.15
N ALA A 32 34.59 2.39 -2.83
CA ALA A 32 35.43 1.67 -1.87
C ALA A 32 34.85 1.73 -0.45
N LEU A 33 34.35 2.89 -0.05
CA LEU A 33 33.70 3.09 1.25
C LEU A 33 32.43 2.26 1.36
N ASN A 34 31.55 2.29 0.35
CA ASN A 34 30.32 1.51 0.34
C ASN A 34 30.61 0.01 0.34
N SER A 35 31.62 -0.45 -0.39
CA SER A 35 32.05 -1.86 -0.35
C SER A 35 32.48 -2.29 1.06
N SER A 36 33.16 -1.40 1.79
CA SER A 36 33.65 -1.67 3.14
C SER A 36 32.55 -1.58 4.19
N LEU A 37 31.68 -0.56 4.11
CA LEU A 37 30.55 -0.35 5.01
C LEU A 37 29.47 -1.41 4.84
N GLU A 38 29.26 -1.88 3.61
CA GLU A 38 28.29 -2.93 3.33
C GLU A 38 28.71 -4.26 3.95
N ALA A 39 29.99 -4.63 3.80
CA ALA A 39 30.54 -5.86 4.37
C ALA A 39 30.51 -5.89 5.92
N GLN A 40 30.62 -4.73 6.57
CA GLN A 40 30.76 -4.64 8.03
C GLN A 40 29.46 -4.25 8.75
N LEU A 41 28.65 -3.39 8.13
CA LEU A 41 27.53 -2.70 8.79
C LEU A 41 26.22 -2.76 7.97
N GLY A 42 26.24 -3.35 6.77
CA GLY A 42 25.06 -3.41 5.90
C GLY A 42 24.55 -2.04 5.42
N THR A 43 25.36 -0.99 5.57
CA THR A 43 24.98 0.40 5.26
C THR A 43 25.88 0.98 4.16
N GLY A 44 25.60 2.21 3.73
CA GLY A 44 26.46 2.95 2.81
C GLY A 44 26.07 4.41 2.68
N VAL A 45 26.86 5.15 1.91
CA VAL A 45 26.80 6.60 1.76
C VAL A 45 26.39 6.95 0.33
N SER A 46 25.44 7.87 0.20
CA SER A 46 25.13 8.56 -1.06
C SER A 46 25.90 9.88 -1.13
N VAL A 47 26.39 10.23 -2.31
CA VAL A 47 27.14 11.47 -2.56
C VAL A 47 26.40 12.27 -3.63
N ALA A 48 26.14 13.54 -3.33
CA ALA A 48 25.61 14.50 -4.30
C ALA A 48 26.62 15.60 -4.58
N VAL A 49 26.66 16.04 -5.83
CA VAL A 49 27.56 17.10 -6.29
C VAL A 49 26.71 18.19 -6.96
N SER A 50 26.78 19.41 -6.42
CA SER A 50 26.19 20.61 -7.03
C SER A 50 27.01 21.15 -8.20
N ASP A 51 26.56 22.23 -8.83
CA ASP A 51 27.38 22.87 -9.84
C ASP A 51 28.56 23.64 -9.21
N THR A 52 29.46 24.16 -10.05
CA THR A 52 30.57 24.99 -9.59
C THR A 52 30.18 26.46 -9.49
N GLY A 53 30.63 27.13 -8.43
CA GLY A 53 30.47 28.58 -8.29
C GLY A 53 31.50 29.20 -7.35
N THR A 54 31.34 30.50 -7.10
CA THR A 54 32.18 31.25 -6.16
C THR A 54 31.80 30.92 -4.71
N LEU A 55 32.72 31.18 -3.76
CA LEU A 55 32.46 30.92 -2.34
C LEU A 55 31.23 31.67 -1.80
N SER A 56 30.90 32.84 -2.37
CA SER A 56 29.69 33.60 -2.05
C SER A 56 28.39 32.86 -2.38
N LEU A 57 28.42 31.92 -3.34
CA LEU A 57 27.28 31.09 -3.73
C LEU A 57 27.23 29.77 -2.93
N ALA A 58 28.13 29.55 -1.98
CA ALA A 58 28.19 28.29 -1.23
C ALA A 58 26.85 27.85 -0.59
N PRO A 59 26.00 28.75 -0.03
CA PRO A 59 24.67 28.35 0.45
C PRO A 59 23.77 27.82 -0.66
N VAL A 60 23.74 28.49 -1.82
CA VAL A 60 22.93 28.08 -2.97
C VAL A 60 23.42 26.73 -3.52
N LEU A 61 24.74 26.56 -3.65
CA LEU A 61 25.33 25.29 -4.10
C LEU A 61 25.14 24.16 -3.09
N PHE A 62 25.02 24.47 -1.81
CA PHE A 62 24.68 23.48 -0.79
C PHE A 62 23.21 23.03 -0.94
N ASP A 63 22.29 23.98 -1.17
CA ASP A 63 20.88 23.68 -1.43
C ASP A 63 20.72 22.84 -2.71
N GLU A 64 21.48 23.16 -3.77
CA GLU A 64 21.53 22.34 -4.99
C GLU A 64 21.97 20.89 -4.71
N ALA A 65 23.02 20.69 -3.91
CA ALA A 65 23.49 19.36 -3.55
C ALA A 65 22.45 18.60 -2.70
N ASN A 66 21.74 19.28 -1.81
CA ASN A 66 20.63 18.68 -1.05
C ASN A 66 19.46 18.30 -1.95
N MET A 67 19.10 19.16 -2.90
CA MET A 67 18.09 18.85 -3.91
C MET A 67 18.48 17.61 -4.71
N VAL A 68 19.74 17.50 -5.13
CA VAL A 68 20.29 16.31 -5.81
C VAL A 68 20.17 15.06 -4.93
N LEU A 69 20.50 15.16 -3.63
CA LEU A 69 20.33 14.04 -2.70
C LEU A 69 18.89 13.57 -2.62
N ASN A 70 17.88 14.43 -2.78
CA ASN A 70 16.48 14.01 -2.75
C ASN A 70 16.12 13.06 -3.91
N HIS A 71 16.86 13.10 -5.02
CA HIS A 71 16.73 12.13 -6.12
C HIS A 71 17.20 10.71 -5.75
N ARG A 72 17.83 10.49 -4.58
CA ARG A 72 18.04 9.14 -4.03
C ARG A 72 16.73 8.37 -3.83
N THR A 73 15.62 9.11 -3.72
CA THR A 73 14.27 8.51 -3.70
C THR A 73 14.06 7.66 -4.94
N HIS A 74 14.45 8.16 -6.12
CA HIS A 74 14.39 7.46 -7.40
C HIS A 74 15.58 6.51 -7.63
N PHE A 75 16.81 7.00 -7.46
CA PHE A 75 18.03 6.27 -7.83
C PHE A 75 18.50 5.26 -6.78
N GLY A 76 17.83 5.19 -5.63
CA GLY A 76 18.18 4.31 -4.52
C GLY A 76 19.28 4.87 -3.61
N ALA A 77 19.59 4.09 -2.57
CA ALA A 77 20.67 4.40 -1.64
C ALA A 77 22.04 4.17 -2.29
N LYS A 78 23.11 4.67 -1.67
CA LYS A 78 24.50 4.44 -2.09
C LYS A 78 24.85 5.00 -3.48
N CYS A 79 24.08 5.97 -3.96
CA CYS A 79 24.21 6.56 -5.29
C CYS A 79 25.22 7.74 -5.32
N TYR A 80 25.84 7.94 -6.48
CA TYR A 80 26.61 9.15 -6.81
C TYR A 80 25.77 9.96 -7.81
N LEU A 81 25.35 11.16 -7.44
CA LEU A 81 24.46 11.98 -8.27
C LEU A 81 25.04 13.37 -8.50
N ARG A 82 24.88 13.90 -9.70
CA ARG A 82 25.31 15.27 -10.04
C ARG A 82 24.15 16.16 -10.42
N TRP A 83 24.27 17.45 -10.13
CA TRP A 83 23.29 18.48 -10.51
C TRP A 83 22.98 18.50 -12.00
N ASP A 84 23.99 18.38 -12.86
CA ASP A 84 23.82 18.39 -14.32
C ASP A 84 23.10 17.15 -14.86
N GLU A 85 23.16 16.03 -14.15
CA GLU A 85 22.45 14.78 -14.50
C GLU A 85 20.98 14.84 -14.07
N VAL A 86 20.66 15.51 -12.96
CA VAL A 86 19.31 15.50 -12.37
C VAL A 86 18.47 16.73 -12.69
N LYS A 87 19.07 17.87 -13.09
CA LYS A 87 18.35 19.11 -13.42
C LYS A 87 17.31 18.97 -14.54
N LEU A 88 17.48 17.97 -15.41
CA LEU A 88 16.57 17.64 -16.51
C LEU A 88 15.43 16.70 -16.09
N ILE A 89 15.49 16.12 -14.88
CA ILE A 89 14.46 15.24 -14.31
C ILE A 89 13.36 16.07 -13.64
N SER A 90 13.16 17.31 -14.10
CA SER A 90 12.12 18.20 -13.60
C SER A 90 10.77 17.84 -14.24
N GLY A 91 9.95 17.14 -13.47
CA GLY A 91 8.56 16.89 -13.82
C GLY A 91 7.97 15.81 -12.93
N PHE A 92 7.20 16.21 -11.91
CA PHE A 92 6.28 15.29 -11.27
C PHE A 92 4.85 15.68 -11.58
N ASP A 93 4.27 14.82 -12.39
CA ASP A 93 2.86 14.54 -12.54
C ASP A 93 2.22 14.28 -11.15
N GLU A 94 1.20 15.07 -10.81
CA GLU A 94 0.52 15.11 -9.50
C GLU A 94 -0.30 13.85 -9.18
N HIS A 95 -0.48 12.93 -10.13
CA HIS A 95 -1.24 11.71 -9.89
C HIS A 95 -0.39 10.63 -9.24
N LEU A 96 -0.59 10.47 -7.93
CA LEU A 96 -0.12 9.31 -7.15
C LEU A 96 -0.63 8.01 -7.79
N PRO A 97 0.24 7.01 -8.01
CA PRO A 97 -0.20 5.65 -8.27
C PRO A 97 -1.15 5.21 -7.15
N GLN A 98 -2.41 4.94 -7.49
CA GLN A 98 -3.34 4.30 -6.56
C GLN A 98 -3.06 2.79 -6.54
N PRO A 99 -3.23 2.12 -5.39
CA PRO A 99 -3.24 0.67 -5.37
C PRO A 99 -4.28 0.17 -6.39
N TYR A 100 -3.92 -0.82 -7.20
CA TYR A 100 -4.87 -1.41 -8.13
C TYR A 100 -5.74 -2.43 -7.36
N ALA A 101 -6.98 -2.65 -7.83
CA ALA A 101 -8.00 -3.41 -7.12
C ALA A 101 -7.49 -4.72 -6.48
N GLN A 102 -6.66 -5.49 -7.19
CA GLN A 102 -6.09 -6.74 -6.65
C GLN A 102 -5.26 -6.54 -5.38
N LEU A 103 -4.44 -5.49 -5.28
CA LEU A 103 -3.66 -5.21 -4.08
C LEU A 103 -4.57 -4.74 -2.93
N GLU A 104 -5.56 -3.91 -3.24
CA GLU A 104 -6.56 -3.46 -2.26
C GLU A 104 -7.32 -4.64 -1.67
N ASP A 105 -7.83 -5.52 -2.54
CA ASP A 105 -8.58 -6.71 -2.16
C ASP A 105 -7.70 -7.64 -1.32
N ASN A 106 -6.45 -7.90 -1.71
CA ASN A 106 -5.57 -8.77 -0.92
C ASN A 106 -5.28 -8.20 0.47
N LEU A 107 -5.07 -6.88 0.59
CA LEU A 107 -4.82 -6.24 1.88
C LEU A 107 -6.08 -6.21 2.75
N ARG A 108 -7.23 -5.83 2.18
CA ARG A 108 -8.51 -5.77 2.91
C ARG A 108 -9.01 -7.16 3.30
N LEU A 109 -8.90 -8.11 2.38
CA LEU A 109 -9.25 -9.50 2.61
C LEU A 109 -8.14 -10.28 3.34
N LEU A 110 -7.05 -9.61 3.76
CA LEU A 110 -5.93 -10.17 4.51
C LEU A 110 -5.37 -11.46 3.89
N GLN A 111 -5.36 -11.51 2.56
CA GLN A 111 -4.81 -12.62 1.79
C GLN A 111 -3.30 -12.44 1.69
N THR A 112 -2.58 -13.48 2.11
CA THR A 112 -1.12 -13.48 2.11
C THR A 112 -0.53 -13.94 0.78
N GLU A 113 -1.33 -14.61 -0.05
CA GLU A 113 -0.88 -15.13 -1.33
C GLU A 113 -0.54 -13.98 -2.27
N ARG A 114 0.69 -13.98 -2.79
CA ARG A 114 1.19 -13.03 -3.78
C ARG A 114 1.26 -11.57 -3.31
N ILE A 115 0.97 -11.27 -2.04
CA ILE A 115 1.02 -9.90 -1.53
C ILE A 115 2.39 -9.24 -1.74
N ASP A 116 3.47 -10.01 -1.59
CA ASP A 116 4.83 -9.56 -1.84
C ASP A 116 5.06 -9.16 -3.31
N GLU A 117 4.55 -9.96 -4.26
CA GLU A 117 4.61 -9.65 -5.69
C GLU A 117 3.82 -8.38 -6.01
N LEU A 118 2.62 -8.26 -5.43
CA LEU A 118 1.71 -7.14 -5.66
C LEU A 118 2.27 -5.81 -5.11
N LEU A 119 2.84 -5.83 -3.90
CA LEU A 119 3.55 -4.71 -3.31
C LEU A 119 4.76 -4.32 -4.15
N THR A 120 5.55 -5.31 -4.59
CA THR A 120 6.72 -5.05 -5.44
C THR A 120 6.31 -4.33 -6.74
N GLU A 121 5.26 -4.79 -7.42
CA GLU A 121 4.80 -4.12 -8.65
C GLU A 121 4.19 -2.75 -8.37
N TYR A 122 3.49 -2.57 -7.25
CA TYR A 122 3.00 -1.25 -6.85
C TYR A 122 4.14 -0.26 -6.64
N PHE A 123 5.17 -0.63 -5.88
CA PHE A 123 6.33 0.22 -5.66
C PHE A 123 7.19 0.43 -6.92
N ASN A 124 7.18 -0.52 -7.87
CA ASN A 124 7.80 -0.32 -9.19
C ASN A 124 7.18 0.84 -9.98
N GLN A 125 5.90 1.15 -9.80
CA GLN A 125 5.28 2.30 -10.46
C GLN A 125 5.93 3.61 -10.01
N PHE A 126 6.26 3.73 -8.72
CA PHE A 126 6.98 4.88 -8.17
C PHE A 126 8.43 4.93 -8.67
N ARG A 127 9.11 3.77 -8.79
CA ARG A 127 10.44 3.70 -9.39
C ARG A 127 10.45 4.19 -10.84
N ARG A 128 9.46 3.77 -11.65
CA ARG A 128 9.31 4.17 -13.06
C ARG A 128 9.00 5.66 -13.20
N LYS A 129 8.22 6.24 -12.28
CA LYS A 129 7.86 7.66 -12.32
C LYS A 129 9.02 8.60 -12.02
N GLY A 130 10.01 8.19 -11.22
CA GLY A 130 11.22 8.99 -11.03
C GLY A 130 11.31 9.85 -9.77
N LEU A 131 10.55 9.53 -8.70
CA LEU A 131 10.24 10.47 -7.60
C LEU A 131 11.45 11.22 -7.02
N THR A 132 11.28 12.52 -6.78
CA THR A 132 12.25 13.38 -6.07
C THR A 132 11.85 13.68 -4.63
N ARG A 133 10.64 13.30 -4.23
CA ARG A 133 10.03 13.63 -2.93
C ARG A 133 9.47 12.38 -2.27
N THR A 134 9.51 12.36 -0.93
CA THR A 134 9.09 11.19 -0.14
C THR A 134 7.61 11.22 0.25
N GLU A 135 6.97 12.39 0.18
CA GLU A 135 5.58 12.60 0.58
C GLU A 135 4.60 11.66 -0.14
N PRO A 136 4.71 11.44 -1.47
CA PRO A 136 3.96 10.41 -2.18
C PRO A 136 4.05 9.00 -1.60
N LEU A 137 5.26 8.59 -1.20
CA LEU A 137 5.52 7.25 -0.67
C LEU A 137 4.99 7.10 0.74
N LYS A 138 5.11 8.15 1.56
CA LYS A 138 4.48 8.19 2.90
C LYS A 138 2.96 8.05 2.79
N ALA A 139 2.33 8.83 1.90
CA ALA A 139 0.89 8.76 1.67
C ALA A 139 0.46 7.37 1.17
N ALA A 140 1.21 6.77 0.25
CA ALA A 140 0.96 5.41 -0.21
C ALA A 140 1.05 4.38 0.93
N CYS A 141 2.12 4.42 1.73
CA CYS A 141 2.27 3.52 2.89
C CYS A 141 1.13 3.64 3.90
N ILE A 142 0.70 4.87 4.20
CA ILE A 142 -0.45 5.13 5.10
C ILE A 142 -1.75 4.57 4.49
N ALA A 143 -1.96 4.71 3.18
CA ALA A 143 -3.14 4.15 2.52
C ALA A 143 -3.15 2.61 2.60
N LEU A 144 -2.01 1.95 2.36
CA LEU A 144 -1.89 0.49 2.50
C LEU A 144 -2.18 0.03 3.94
N GLU A 145 -1.67 0.78 4.92
CA GLU A 145 -1.96 0.52 6.33
C GLU A 145 -3.45 0.64 6.64
N ASN A 146 -4.11 1.70 6.18
CA ASN A 146 -5.55 1.89 6.39
C ASN A 146 -6.38 0.73 5.79
N LEU A 147 -5.96 0.19 4.65
CA LEU A 147 -6.60 -0.99 4.05
C LEU A 147 -6.46 -2.23 4.93
N LEU A 148 -5.27 -2.48 5.49
CA LEU A 148 -5.05 -3.56 6.46
C LEU A 148 -5.90 -3.37 7.72
N VAL A 149 -5.92 -2.17 8.29
CA VAL A 149 -6.72 -1.86 9.49
C VAL A 149 -8.21 -2.05 9.21
N THR A 150 -8.68 -1.69 8.01
CA THR A 150 -10.06 -1.94 7.58
C THR A 150 -10.36 -3.44 7.53
N GLY A 151 -9.47 -4.23 6.90
CA GLY A 151 -9.59 -5.68 6.83
C GLY A 151 -9.58 -6.38 8.19
N LEU A 152 -8.85 -5.84 9.15
CA LEU A 152 -8.84 -6.30 10.54
C LEU A 152 -10.17 -6.01 11.25
N LYS A 153 -10.68 -4.79 11.12
CA LYS A 153 -11.97 -4.37 11.70
C LYS A 153 -13.13 -5.20 11.17
N GLU A 154 -13.13 -5.52 9.87
CA GLU A 154 -14.14 -6.39 9.24
C GLU A 154 -14.17 -7.82 9.82
N ARG A 155 -13.05 -8.27 10.42
CA ARG A 155 -12.95 -9.54 11.14
C ARG A 155 -13.18 -9.41 12.66
N GLY A 156 -13.57 -8.24 13.13
CA GLY A 156 -13.74 -7.95 14.56
C GLY A 156 -12.43 -7.95 15.35
N LEU A 157 -11.28 -7.83 14.67
CA LEU A 157 -9.96 -7.76 15.29
C LEU A 157 -9.58 -6.31 15.57
N THR A 158 -9.02 -6.04 16.75
CA THR A 158 -8.61 -4.69 17.15
C THR A 158 -7.15 -4.41 16.79
N GLU A 159 -6.90 -3.19 16.29
CA GLU A 159 -5.59 -2.68 15.88
C GLU A 159 -4.55 -2.75 17.03
N GLU A 160 -5.00 -2.39 18.24
CA GLU A 160 -4.21 -2.38 19.48
C GLU A 160 -3.68 -3.77 19.88
N ALA A 161 -4.38 -4.84 19.50
CA ALA A 161 -3.97 -6.21 19.81
C ALA A 161 -2.90 -6.76 18.85
N LEU A 162 -2.83 -6.19 17.64
CA LEU A 162 -2.12 -6.77 16.50
C LEU A 162 -0.88 -5.97 16.09
N ILE A 163 -0.94 -4.65 16.23
CA ILE A 163 0.14 -3.76 15.84
C ILE A 163 0.70 -3.10 17.11
N LYS A 164 1.55 -3.84 17.83
CA LYS A 164 2.36 -3.25 18.91
C LYS A 164 3.36 -2.27 18.28
N ARG A 165 3.14 -0.97 18.45
CA ARG A 165 4.07 0.06 17.99
C ARG A 165 4.73 0.79 19.15
N GLU A 166 6.01 1.08 18.98
CA GLU A 166 6.77 2.00 19.84
C GLU A 166 6.68 3.45 19.33
N GLU A 167 6.43 3.65 18.04
CA GLU A 167 6.33 4.95 17.35
C GLU A 167 5.09 5.04 16.46
N GLU A 168 4.59 6.25 16.23
CA GLU A 168 3.52 6.52 15.25
C GLU A 168 4.01 6.23 13.82
N PRO A 169 3.16 5.70 12.92
CA PRO A 169 3.61 5.28 11.58
C PRO A 169 4.21 6.43 10.75
N LEU A 170 3.76 7.68 10.94
CA LEU A 170 4.36 8.84 10.24
C LEU A 170 5.80 9.12 10.70
N GLU A 171 6.08 8.91 11.99
CA GLU A 171 7.42 9.04 12.57
C GLU A 171 8.31 7.89 12.09
N GLU A 172 7.82 6.65 12.14
CA GLU A 172 8.54 5.48 11.62
C GLU A 172 8.86 5.64 10.13
N LEU A 173 7.93 6.17 9.32
CA LEU A 173 8.12 6.40 7.89
C LEU A 173 9.10 7.54 7.56
N SER A 174 9.39 8.42 8.52
CA SER A 174 10.31 9.55 8.33
C SER A 174 11.78 9.13 8.22
N GLN A 175 12.11 7.92 8.69
CA GLN A 175 13.47 7.38 8.63
C GLN A 175 13.86 6.90 7.21
N TYR A 176 12.88 6.60 6.36
CA TYR A 176 13.10 6.10 5.01
C TYR A 176 13.15 7.24 4.00
N VAL A 177 14.00 7.06 2.99
CA VAL A 177 14.30 8.11 1.99
C VAL A 177 14.44 7.55 0.57
N THR A 178 14.15 6.26 0.38
CA THR A 178 14.22 5.53 -0.89
C THR A 178 12.96 4.71 -1.09
N VAL A 179 12.53 4.50 -2.35
CA VAL A 179 11.37 3.63 -2.66
C VAL A 179 11.54 2.24 -2.03
N ASP A 180 12.75 1.67 -2.08
CA ASP A 180 13.04 0.36 -1.48
C ASP A 180 12.84 0.34 0.04
N GLY A 181 13.16 1.45 0.72
CA GLY A 181 12.94 1.59 2.16
C GLY A 181 11.45 1.57 2.51
N TYR A 182 10.65 2.32 1.74
CA TYR A 182 9.19 2.35 1.89
C TYR A 182 8.53 1.00 1.54
N GLU A 183 8.96 0.35 0.46
CA GLU A 183 8.51 -1.00 0.12
C GLU A 183 8.83 -2.00 1.23
N GLY A 184 10.07 -1.97 1.75
CA GLY A 184 10.49 -2.85 2.84
C GLY A 184 9.67 -2.63 4.12
N TRP A 185 9.31 -1.38 4.42
CA TRP A 185 8.40 -1.07 5.52
C TRP A 185 7.00 -1.68 5.30
N ALA A 186 6.43 -1.50 4.10
CA ALA A 186 5.09 -2.01 3.78
C ALA A 186 5.02 -3.55 3.86
N LYS A 187 6.05 -4.24 3.35
CA LYS A 187 6.18 -5.69 3.45
C LYS A 187 6.28 -6.15 4.91
N LYS A 188 7.13 -5.52 5.72
CA LYS A 188 7.25 -5.81 7.16
C LYS A 188 5.95 -5.58 7.92
N LEU A 189 5.19 -4.53 7.58
CA LEU A 189 3.87 -4.29 8.16
C LEU A 189 2.92 -5.45 7.86
N CYS A 190 2.82 -5.86 6.59
CA CYS A 190 2.01 -7.00 6.16
C CYS A 190 2.42 -8.28 6.90
N GLU A 191 3.71 -8.61 6.92
CA GLU A 191 4.24 -9.78 7.63
C GLU A 191 3.90 -9.77 9.13
N ARG A 192 4.00 -8.62 9.81
CA ARG A 192 3.63 -8.48 11.22
C ARG A 192 2.15 -8.78 11.41
N VAL A 193 1.29 -8.13 10.63
CA VAL A 193 -0.17 -8.28 10.71
C VAL A 193 -0.57 -9.72 10.42
N PHE A 194 -0.10 -10.31 9.32
CA PHE A 194 -0.42 -11.69 8.93
C PHE A 194 0.07 -12.72 9.93
N ARG A 195 1.27 -12.54 10.49
CA ARG A 195 1.77 -13.43 11.56
C ARG A 195 0.86 -13.41 12.77
N GLN A 196 0.40 -12.23 13.18
CA GLN A 196 -0.48 -12.11 14.35
C GLN A 196 -1.87 -12.68 14.07
N ILE A 197 -2.40 -12.48 12.87
CA ILE A 197 -3.64 -13.13 12.41
C ILE A 197 -3.49 -14.65 12.49
N SER A 198 -2.43 -15.23 11.92
CA SER A 198 -2.19 -16.69 12.01
C SER A 198 -2.05 -17.20 13.44
N LEU A 199 -1.51 -16.38 14.36
CA LEU A 199 -1.42 -16.73 15.78
C LEU A 199 -2.77 -16.65 16.50
N ILE A 200 -3.63 -15.71 16.13
CA ILE A 200 -5.00 -15.59 16.64
C ILE A 200 -5.87 -16.71 16.05
N GLU A 201 -5.81 -16.93 14.75
CA GLU A 201 -6.55 -17.99 14.05
C GLU A 201 -6.13 -19.36 14.55
N GLY A 202 -4.83 -19.62 14.74
CA GLY A 202 -4.33 -20.83 15.41
C GLY A 202 -4.82 -21.01 16.85
N ARG A 203 -5.44 -19.98 17.45
CA ARG A 203 -6.09 -20.01 18.77
C ARG A 203 -7.62 -19.90 18.71
N THR A 204 -8.24 -19.57 17.58
CA THR A 204 -9.68 -19.20 17.50
C THR A 204 -10.46 -19.81 16.33
N CYS A 205 -9.83 -20.17 15.21
CA CYS A 205 -10.48 -20.79 14.05
C CYS A 205 -9.74 -22.05 13.60
N SER A 206 -10.50 -23.10 13.34
CA SER A 206 -10.02 -24.35 12.76
C SER A 206 -9.44 -24.13 11.36
N LYS A 207 -8.49 -24.98 10.97
CA LYS A 207 -7.87 -24.95 9.64
C LYS A 207 -8.93 -25.07 8.53
N GLU A 208 -9.98 -25.85 8.80
CA GLU A 208 -11.10 -26.07 7.90
C GLU A 208 -11.91 -24.80 7.64
N VAL A 209 -12.18 -23.99 8.67
CA VAL A 209 -12.88 -22.70 8.51
C VAL A 209 -12.02 -21.70 7.77
N MET A 210 -10.71 -21.66 8.01
CA MET A 210 -9.79 -20.79 7.28
C MET A 210 -9.72 -21.11 5.79
N GLN A 211 -9.60 -22.40 5.44
CA GLN A 211 -9.60 -22.85 4.05
C GLN A 211 -10.92 -22.51 3.35
N ALA A 212 -12.03 -22.60 4.06
CA ALA A 212 -13.32 -22.21 3.51
C ALA A 212 -13.46 -20.70 3.30
N VAL A 213 -12.97 -19.86 4.24
CA VAL A 213 -12.96 -18.41 4.08
C VAL A 213 -12.13 -18.02 2.86
N ASP A 214 -10.92 -18.58 2.72
CA ASP A 214 -10.06 -18.32 1.57
C ASP A 214 -10.70 -18.74 0.24
N TYR A 215 -11.34 -19.91 0.21
CA TYR A 215 -12.12 -20.36 -0.95
C TYR A 215 -13.23 -19.36 -1.31
N ILE A 216 -14.01 -18.92 -0.32
CA ILE A 216 -15.10 -17.95 -0.53
C ILE A 216 -14.55 -16.66 -1.12
N LEU A 217 -13.44 -16.13 -0.59
CA LEU A 217 -12.88 -14.86 -1.04
C LEU A 217 -12.35 -14.91 -2.48
N ARG A 218 -11.96 -16.08 -2.99
CA ARG A 218 -11.52 -16.25 -4.38
C ARG A 218 -12.65 -16.49 -5.36
N HIS A 219 -13.74 -17.09 -4.88
CA HIS A 219 -14.84 -17.59 -5.71
C HIS A 219 -16.18 -16.91 -5.42
N TYR A 220 -16.22 -15.79 -4.67
CA TYR A 220 -17.48 -15.21 -4.20
C TYR A 220 -18.44 -14.82 -5.33
N THR A 221 -17.94 -14.51 -6.52
CA THR A 221 -18.75 -14.19 -7.71
C THR A 221 -19.42 -15.42 -8.31
N GLU A 222 -18.96 -16.62 -7.96
CA GLU A 222 -19.47 -17.90 -8.44
C GLU A 222 -20.58 -18.44 -7.52
N ASN A 223 -21.29 -19.48 -7.97
CA ASN A 223 -22.25 -20.17 -7.14
C ASN A 223 -21.53 -21.14 -6.18
N ILE A 224 -21.25 -20.69 -4.96
CA ILE A 224 -20.59 -21.49 -3.94
C ILE A 224 -21.64 -22.28 -3.13
N ALA A 225 -21.64 -23.61 -3.25
CA ALA A 225 -22.43 -24.45 -2.36
C ALA A 225 -21.65 -24.82 -1.09
N LEU A 226 -22.35 -24.82 0.05
CA LEU A 226 -21.81 -25.26 1.34
C LEU A 226 -21.29 -26.71 1.29
N GLU A 227 -21.92 -27.57 0.49
CA GLU A 227 -21.51 -28.98 0.33
C GLU A 227 -20.11 -29.08 -0.27
N ASP A 228 -19.85 -28.35 -1.35
CA ASP A 228 -18.59 -28.38 -2.10
C ASP A 228 -17.42 -27.92 -1.22
N VAL A 229 -17.64 -26.87 -0.43
CA VAL A 229 -16.62 -26.36 0.50
C VAL A 229 -16.42 -27.28 1.70
N ALA A 230 -17.48 -27.91 2.20
CA ALA A 230 -17.35 -28.89 3.28
C ALA A 230 -16.55 -30.13 2.82
N GLU A 231 -16.80 -30.60 1.60
CA GLU A 231 -16.11 -31.74 1.01
C GLU A 231 -14.63 -31.43 0.75
N SER A 232 -14.31 -30.22 0.27
CA SER A 232 -12.92 -29.80 0.03
C SER A 232 -12.07 -29.75 1.30
N VAL A 233 -12.68 -29.53 2.47
CA VAL A 233 -12.02 -29.57 3.79
C VAL A 233 -12.21 -30.90 4.53
N GLY A 234 -12.75 -31.93 3.85
CA GLY A 234 -12.90 -33.28 4.38
C GLY A 234 -13.91 -33.40 5.53
N LYS A 235 -14.95 -32.57 5.54
CA LYS A 235 -16.00 -32.57 6.57
C LYS A 235 -17.38 -32.80 5.98
N SER A 236 -18.30 -33.31 6.80
CA SER A 236 -19.71 -33.32 6.42
C SER A 236 -20.28 -31.90 6.49
N LYS A 237 -21.20 -31.57 5.58
CA LYS A 237 -21.89 -30.27 5.54
C LYS A 237 -22.48 -29.82 6.87
N ASN A 238 -23.15 -30.71 7.60
CA ASN A 238 -23.78 -30.36 8.88
C ASN A 238 -22.74 -29.99 9.94
N TYR A 239 -21.64 -30.73 10.00
CA TYR A 239 -20.55 -30.45 10.91
C TYR A 239 -19.86 -29.12 10.53
N PHE A 240 -19.53 -28.97 9.26
CA PHE A 240 -18.86 -27.78 8.75
C PHE A 240 -19.72 -26.51 8.94
N SER A 241 -21.02 -26.55 8.65
CA SER A 241 -21.95 -25.44 8.89
C SER A 241 -21.96 -24.99 10.36
N SER A 242 -22.01 -25.96 11.28
CA SER A 242 -22.01 -25.70 12.72
C SER A 242 -20.68 -25.16 13.20
N LEU A 243 -19.58 -25.71 12.69
CA LEU A 243 -18.21 -25.27 12.99
C LEU A 243 -17.98 -23.85 12.49
N PHE A 244 -18.31 -23.58 11.23
CA PHE A 244 -18.20 -22.26 10.60
C PHE A 244 -19.01 -21.22 11.37
N LYS A 245 -20.27 -21.51 11.69
CA LYS A 245 -21.11 -20.58 12.47
C LYS A 245 -20.57 -20.34 13.88
N LYS A 246 -20.03 -21.37 14.53
CA LYS A 246 -19.45 -21.28 15.87
C LYS A 246 -18.20 -20.40 15.87
N GLU A 247 -17.33 -20.55 14.88
CA GLU A 247 -16.03 -19.87 14.82
C GLU A 247 -16.14 -18.46 14.20
N MET A 248 -16.96 -18.29 13.17
CA MET A 248 -17.15 -17.01 12.48
C MET A 248 -18.26 -16.13 13.08
N GLY A 249 -19.07 -16.67 14.00
CA GLY A 249 -20.22 -15.97 14.58
C GLY A 249 -21.40 -15.74 13.62
N VAL A 250 -21.21 -15.97 12.33
CA VAL A 250 -22.22 -15.84 11.25
C VAL A 250 -22.34 -17.12 10.46
N SER A 251 -23.49 -17.35 9.81
CA SER A 251 -23.63 -18.54 8.96
C SER A 251 -22.76 -18.43 7.71
N PHE A 252 -22.41 -19.57 7.10
CA PHE A 252 -21.66 -19.62 5.85
C PHE A 252 -22.32 -18.83 4.72
N VAL A 253 -23.65 -18.93 4.59
CA VAL A 253 -24.41 -18.20 3.56
C VAL A 253 -24.40 -16.71 3.83
N ASP A 254 -24.58 -16.30 5.10
CA ASP A 254 -24.52 -14.89 5.48
C ASP A 254 -23.13 -14.31 5.25
N TYR A 255 -22.07 -15.08 5.49
CA TYR A 255 -20.69 -14.66 5.25
C TYR A 255 -20.42 -14.39 3.76
N ILE A 256 -20.83 -15.30 2.86
CA ILE A 256 -20.74 -15.07 1.41
C ILE A 256 -21.51 -13.81 1.03
N ALA A 257 -22.74 -13.66 1.54
CA ALA A 257 -23.56 -12.50 1.25
C ALA A 257 -22.90 -11.18 1.72
N HIS A 258 -22.24 -11.19 2.88
CA HIS A 258 -21.46 -10.07 3.38
C HIS A 258 -20.32 -9.70 2.44
N VAL A 259 -19.48 -10.67 2.04
CA VAL A 259 -18.37 -10.43 1.11
C VAL A 259 -18.87 -9.79 -0.19
N ARG A 260 -19.97 -10.31 -0.75
CA ARG A 260 -20.57 -9.78 -1.98
C ARG A 260 -21.14 -8.37 -1.82
N VAL A 261 -21.78 -8.07 -0.69
CA VAL A 261 -22.29 -6.70 -0.42
C VAL A 261 -21.13 -5.72 -0.27
N THR A 262 -20.07 -6.11 0.42
CA THR A 262 -18.88 -5.28 0.57
C THR A 262 -18.28 -4.89 -0.78
N GLU A 263 -18.15 -5.86 -1.70
CA GLU A 263 -17.68 -5.57 -3.06
C GLU A 263 -18.69 -4.75 -3.87
N ALA A 264 -19.99 -5.00 -3.71
CA ALA A 264 -21.02 -4.21 -4.38
C ALA A 264 -20.96 -2.73 -3.96
N CYS A 265 -20.73 -2.42 -2.68
CA CYS A 265 -20.51 -1.05 -2.21
C CYS A 265 -19.30 -0.43 -2.90
N ARG A 266 -18.18 -1.15 -3.00
CA ARG A 266 -16.97 -0.67 -3.70
C ARG A 266 -17.24 -0.35 -5.16
N LEU A 267 -17.96 -1.21 -5.87
CA LEU A 267 -18.32 -0.99 -7.27
C LEU A 267 -19.28 0.19 -7.45
N LEU A 268 -20.21 0.40 -6.53
CA LEU A 268 -21.11 1.57 -6.54
C LEU A 268 -20.36 2.88 -6.33
N ASP A 269 -19.30 2.88 -5.52
CA ASP A 269 -18.48 4.09 -5.27
C ASP A 269 -17.48 4.38 -6.39
N THR A 270 -17.03 3.36 -7.11
CA THR A 270 -15.94 3.46 -8.10
C THR A 270 -16.41 3.40 -9.55
N THR A 271 -17.67 3.07 -9.81
CA THR A 271 -18.23 2.89 -11.16
C THR A 271 -19.59 3.57 -11.30
N ASN A 272 -20.04 3.74 -12.54
CA ASN A 272 -21.40 4.18 -12.86
C ASN A 272 -22.29 3.00 -13.33
N GLU A 273 -21.93 1.76 -12.97
CA GLU A 273 -22.70 0.56 -13.34
C GLU A 273 -24.07 0.57 -12.66
N LEU A 274 -25.08 -0.01 -13.32
CA LEU A 274 -26.41 -0.06 -12.76
C LEU A 274 -26.46 -1.09 -11.62
N THR A 275 -27.26 -0.82 -10.59
CA THR A 275 -27.29 -1.65 -9.38
C THR A 275 -27.61 -3.12 -9.66
N TYR A 276 -28.42 -3.42 -10.68
CA TYR A 276 -28.70 -4.81 -11.07
C TYR A 276 -27.52 -5.49 -11.78
N GLU A 277 -26.69 -4.73 -12.50
CA GLU A 277 -25.47 -5.23 -13.16
C GLU A 277 -24.41 -5.55 -12.10
N ILE A 278 -24.27 -4.69 -11.10
CA ILE A 278 -23.40 -4.92 -9.95
C ILE A 278 -23.84 -6.17 -9.19
N ALA A 279 -25.14 -6.33 -8.93
CA ALA A 279 -25.67 -7.51 -8.24
C ALA A 279 -25.34 -8.83 -8.96
N ASP A 280 -25.42 -8.83 -10.30
CA ASP A 280 -25.04 -9.99 -11.11
C ASP A 280 -23.51 -10.22 -11.04
N LYS A 281 -22.73 -9.15 -11.20
CA LYS A 281 -21.26 -9.16 -11.20
C LYS A 281 -20.65 -9.66 -9.89
N VAL A 282 -21.25 -9.32 -8.75
CA VAL A 282 -20.81 -9.80 -7.43
C VAL A 282 -21.38 -11.19 -7.08
N GLY A 283 -22.12 -11.83 -7.99
CA GLY A 283 -22.54 -13.23 -7.86
C GLY A 283 -23.84 -13.47 -7.09
N PHE A 284 -24.69 -12.45 -6.86
CA PHE A 284 -25.98 -12.68 -6.21
C PHE A 284 -26.96 -13.45 -7.11
N GLY A 285 -26.91 -13.24 -8.43
CA GLY A 285 -27.77 -13.89 -9.44
C GLY A 285 -29.27 -13.54 -9.36
N ASP A 286 -29.77 -13.14 -8.19
CA ASP A 286 -31.12 -12.65 -7.94
C ASP A 286 -31.07 -11.24 -7.33
N TYR A 287 -31.53 -10.26 -8.11
CA TYR A 287 -31.59 -8.86 -7.71
C TYR A 287 -32.49 -8.61 -6.49
N LYS A 288 -33.60 -9.35 -6.33
CA LYS A 288 -34.50 -9.19 -5.17
C LYS A 288 -33.81 -9.66 -3.90
N TYR A 289 -33.11 -10.78 -3.96
CA TYR A 289 -32.32 -11.29 -2.84
C TYR A 289 -31.20 -10.30 -2.49
N PHE A 290 -30.41 -9.85 -3.48
CA PHE A 290 -29.41 -8.79 -3.31
C PHE A 290 -29.99 -7.56 -2.60
N SER A 291 -31.06 -6.97 -3.12
CA SER A 291 -31.67 -5.76 -2.55
C SER A 291 -32.09 -5.96 -1.08
N SER A 292 -32.57 -7.15 -0.73
CA SER A 292 -32.98 -7.48 0.64
C SER A 292 -31.82 -7.59 1.62
N VAL A 293 -30.68 -8.13 1.18
CA VAL A 293 -29.46 -8.26 1.99
C VAL A 293 -28.77 -6.92 2.09
N PHE A 294 -28.61 -6.22 0.96
CA PHE A 294 -27.96 -4.91 0.86
C PHE A 294 -28.61 -3.89 1.79
N LYS A 295 -29.94 -3.87 1.90
CA LYS A 295 -30.69 -2.98 2.82
C LYS A 295 -30.51 -3.31 4.31
N LYS A 296 -30.12 -4.54 4.65
CA LYS A 296 -29.98 -5.01 6.04
C LYS A 296 -28.57 -4.84 6.58
N SER A 297 -27.57 -4.66 5.73
CA SER A 297 -26.20 -4.40 6.15
C SER A 297 -26.08 -2.99 6.77
N PRO A 298 -25.64 -2.85 8.03
CA PRO A 298 -25.82 -1.64 8.83
C PRO A 298 -24.97 -0.41 8.45
N ASP A 299 -24.16 -0.44 7.39
CA ASP A 299 -23.20 0.64 7.08
C ASP A 299 -23.41 1.35 5.72
N ILE A 300 -24.66 1.45 5.24
CA ILE A 300 -24.94 2.15 3.96
C ILE A 300 -25.63 3.49 4.21
N PRO A 301 -25.06 4.62 3.74
CA PRO A 301 -25.76 5.90 3.70
C PRO A 301 -27.09 5.77 2.94
N ARG A 302 -28.16 6.23 3.58
CA ARG A 302 -29.58 6.09 3.21
C ARG A 302 -30.00 6.71 1.85
N ALA A 303 -29.07 7.06 0.96
CA ALA A 303 -29.33 7.86 -0.24
C ALA A 303 -29.73 7.06 -1.50
N ILE A 304 -29.70 5.72 -1.50
CA ILE A 304 -29.81 4.92 -2.74
C ILE A 304 -31.08 4.06 -2.83
N THR A 305 -31.94 4.03 -1.80
CA THR A 305 -33.20 3.25 -1.85
C THR A 305 -34.32 3.85 -2.70
N GLU A 306 -34.13 5.01 -3.36
CA GLU A 306 -35.18 5.68 -4.15
C GLU A 306 -34.97 5.71 -5.67
N ASN A 307 -33.84 5.25 -6.23
CA ASN A 307 -33.59 5.38 -7.67
C ASN A 307 -34.11 4.23 -8.57
N SER A 308 -35.08 3.44 -8.10
CA SER A 308 -35.82 2.52 -8.99
C SER A 308 -37.01 3.16 -9.71
N THR A 309 -37.24 4.47 -9.54
CA THR A 309 -38.26 5.23 -10.27
C THR A 309 -37.72 6.62 -10.60
N ASN A 310 -36.96 6.74 -11.68
CA ASN A 310 -37.09 7.82 -12.68
C ASN A 310 -35.97 7.73 -13.71
N ALA A 311 -36.28 7.07 -14.82
CA ALA A 311 -35.81 7.56 -16.10
C ALA A 311 -36.45 8.94 -16.30
N LEU A 312 -35.65 10.02 -16.21
CA LEU A 312 -35.74 11.26 -17.00
C LEU A 312 -34.83 12.35 -16.41
N ASN A 313 -34.02 12.91 -17.31
CA ASN A 313 -33.46 14.27 -17.33
C ASN A 313 -32.02 14.55 -16.82
N LYS A 314 -31.10 14.50 -17.80
CA LYS A 314 -30.09 15.51 -18.19
C LYS A 314 -29.69 16.63 -17.21
N GLN A 315 -28.35 16.75 -17.10
CA GLN A 315 -27.52 17.96 -17.19
C GLN A 315 -27.71 19.10 -16.17
N SER A 316 -26.69 19.18 -15.30
CA SER A 316 -25.98 20.40 -14.88
C SER A 316 -26.57 21.25 -13.74
N VAL A 317 -25.62 21.90 -13.02
CA VAL A 317 -25.76 23.06 -12.11
C VAL A 317 -26.08 22.64 -10.66
N ALA A 318 -25.41 23.05 -9.57
CA ALA A 318 -24.36 24.03 -9.25
C ALA A 318 -23.80 23.66 -7.85
N PHE A 319 -22.48 23.75 -7.60
CA PHE A 319 -21.78 24.92 -7.03
C PHE A 319 -22.07 25.17 -5.53
N PHE A 320 -21.05 24.87 -4.70
CA PHE A 320 -20.73 25.39 -3.36
C PHE A 320 -21.70 25.25 -2.15
N ALA A 321 -21.12 24.67 -1.10
CA ALA A 321 -21.11 25.11 0.30
C ALA A 321 -22.42 25.28 1.09
N ALA A 322 -22.52 24.49 2.17
CA ALA A 322 -22.59 24.98 3.55
C ALA A 322 -21.95 23.95 4.48
#